data_AF-A0A3N4J6R8-F1
#
_entry.id   AF-A0A3N4J6R8-F1
#
_cell.length_a   1.000
_cell.length_b   1.000
_cell.length_c   1.000
_cell.angle_alpha   90.00
_cell.angle_beta   90.00
_cell.angle_gamma   90.00
#
_symmetry.space_group_name_H-M   'P 1'
#
loop_
_entity.id
_entity.type
_entity.pdbx_description
1 polymer ?
#
loop_
_entity_poly.entity_id
_entity_poly.type
_entity_poly.pdbx_seq_one_letter_code
_entity_poly.pdbx_strand_id
1 'polypeptide(L)' 'EQDHWTVAYMPFLTKLLECYVNVDIYFTVNSFMYLYKYLFKGPDHTMFLLGNQELNTQEVDEITDYINAQYLLVSEAAW' A
#
# COMPACT_ATOMS: atom_id res chain seq x y z
N GLU A 1 31.11 -11.95 11.58
CA GLU A 1 29.81 -11.30 11.87
C GLU A 1 28.92 -11.56 10.67
N GLN A 2 27.81 -12.28 10.85
CA GLN A 2 26.94 -12.70 9.76
C GLN A 2 25.73 -11.77 9.69
N ASP A 3 25.55 -11.15 8.52
CA ASP A 3 24.44 -10.27 8.16
C ASP A 3 23.09 -10.97 8.34
N HIS A 4 22.45 -10.76 9.50
CA HIS A 4 21.15 -11.31 9.88
C HIS A 4 19.96 -10.50 9.32
N TRP A 5 20.10 -9.90 8.14
CA TRP A 5 19.03 -9.16 7.46
C TRP A 5 18.56 -9.83 6.17
N THR A 6 18.87 -11.12 6.00
CA THR A 6 18.38 -11.89 4.85
C THR A 6 17.07 -12.58 5.24
N VAL A 7 15.96 -12.07 4.71
CA VAL A 7 14.64 -12.70 4.82
C VAL A 7 14.72 -14.15 4.33
N ALA A 8 14.17 -15.09 5.10
CA ALA A 8 14.21 -16.51 4.76
C ALA A 8 13.46 -16.78 3.46
N TYR A 9 14.17 -17.24 2.43
CA TYR A 9 13.59 -17.57 1.13
C TYR A 9 12.88 -18.93 1.18
N MET A 10 11.56 -18.94 0.93
CA MET A 10 10.73 -20.15 0.84
C MET A 10 10.28 -20.39 -0.62
N PRO A 11 10.93 -21.29 -1.38
CA PRO A 11 10.68 -21.47 -2.81
C PRO A 11 9.23 -21.88 -3.15
N PHE A 12 8.58 -22.60 -2.23
CA PHE A 12 7.21 -23.08 -2.41
C PHE A 12 6.21 -21.93 -2.52
N LEU A 13 6.26 -20.97 -1.60
CA LEU A 13 5.36 -19.81 -1.58
C LEU A 13 5.63 -18.86 -2.74
N THR A 14 6.89 -18.63 -3.07
CA THR A 14 7.25 -17.78 -4.22
C THR A 14 6.74 -18.33 -5.53
N LYS A 15 6.78 -19.65 -5.73
CA LYS A 15 6.22 -20.28 -6.94
C LYS A 15 4.70 -20.24 -6.98
N LEU A 16 4.04 -20.32 -5.83
CA LEU A 16 2.58 -20.33 -5.75
C LEU A 16 1.97 -18.93 -5.98
N LEU A 17 2.63 -17.88 -5.51
CA LEU A 17 2.16 -16.50 -5.59
C LEU A 17 2.86 -15.68 -6.70
N GLU A 18 3.84 -16.28 -7.38
CA GLU A 18 4.70 -15.62 -8.38
C GLU A 18 5.34 -14.31 -7.86
N CYS A 19 5.51 -14.19 -6.54
CA CYS A 19 5.98 -12.98 -5.87
C CYS A 19 6.93 -13.31 -4.71
N TYR A 20 7.84 -12.39 -4.37
CA TYR A 20 8.70 -12.50 -3.20
C TYR A 20 7.90 -12.19 -1.93
N VAL A 21 7.76 -13.18 -1.06
CA VAL A 21 6.96 -13.07 0.17
C VAL A 21 7.85 -13.18 1.40
N ASN A 22 7.76 -12.20 2.30
CA ASN A 22 8.34 -12.28 3.63
C ASN A 22 7.40 -13.06 4.56
N VAL A 23 7.92 -14.10 5.23
CA VAL A 23 7.15 -14.93 6.16
C VAL A 23 7.85 -14.93 7.51
N ASP A 24 7.19 -14.32 8.49
CA ASP A 24 7.64 -14.32 9.87
C ASP A 24 6.59 -14.96 10.78
N ILE A 25 7.03 -15.76 11.76
CA ILE A 25 6.15 -16.40 12.73
C ILE A 25 6.26 -15.60 14.04
N TYR A 26 5.17 -14.92 14.41
CA TYR A 26 5.08 -14.15 15.66
C TYR A 26 3.92 -14.65 16.53
N PHE A 27 4.15 -14.76 17.83
CA PHE A 27 3.15 -15.21 18.82
C PHE A 27 2.85 -14.13 19.89
N THR A 28 3.24 -12.88 19.68
CA THR A 28 3.08 -11.81 20.68
C THR A 28 1.85 -10.96 20.41
N VAL A 29 1.30 -10.27 21.42
CA VAL A 29 0.19 -9.33 21.23
C VAL A 29 0.58 -8.19 20.27
N ASN A 30 1.85 -7.79 20.28
CA ASN A 30 2.37 -6.73 19.42
C ASN A 30 2.28 -7.09 17.93
N SER A 31 2.44 -8.36 17.55
CA SER A 31 2.28 -8.77 16.15
C SER A 31 0.84 -8.68 15.67
N PHE A 32 -0.14 -8.89 16.55
CA PHE A 32 -1.55 -8.65 16.23
C PHE A 32 -1.85 -7.17 16.04
N MET A 33 -1.28 -6.30 16.87
CA MET A 33 -1.40 -4.85 16.69
C MET A 33 -0.77 -4.39 15.36
N TYR A 34 0.38 -4.95 14.99
CA TYR A 34 1.00 -4.70 13.70
C TYR A 34 0.11 -5.19 12.55
N LEU A 35 -0.37 -6.44 12.58
CA LEU A 35 -1.29 -6.96 11.58
C LEU A 35 -2.54 -6.07 11.44
N TYR A 36 -3.13 -5.66 12.56
CA TYR A 36 -4.32 -4.81 12.57
C TYR A 36 -4.06 -3.44 11.93
N LYS A 37 -2.88 -2.86 12.15
CA LYS A 37 -2.46 -1.61 11.47
C LYS A 37 -2.51 -1.75 9.94
N TYR A 38 -2.02 -2.87 9.41
CA TYR A 38 -1.96 -3.09 7.95
C TYR A 38 -3.27 -3.62 7.35
N LEU A 39 -4.04 -4.41 8.08
CA LEU A 39 -5.31 -4.97 7.59
C LEU A 39 -6.39 -3.89 7.45
N PHE A 40 -6.41 -2.93 8.36
CA PHE A 40 -7.34 -1.80 8.34
C PHE A 40 -6.74 -0.54 7.71
N LYS A 41 -5.59 -0.68 7.05
CA LYS A 41 -5.04 0.40 6.25
C LYS A 41 -5.95 0.61 5.03
N GLY A 42 -6.47 1.83 4.90
CA GLY A 42 -7.22 2.23 3.70
C GLY A 42 -6.32 2.21 2.46
N PRO A 43 -6.91 2.25 1.25
CA PRO A 43 -6.15 2.31 0.01
C PRO A 43 -5.15 3.48 0.03
N ASP A 44 -3.90 3.17 -0.30
CA ASP A 44 -2.78 4.11 -0.24
C ASP A 44 -2.94 5.31 -1.17
N HIS A 45 -3.57 5.08 -2.33
CA HIS A 45 -3.81 6.08 -3.34
C HIS A 45 -5.26 6.03 -3.77
N THR A 46 -5.88 7.21 -3.85
CA THR A 46 -7.19 7.37 -4.45
C THR A 46 -7.11 8.52 -5.47
N MET A 47 -7.81 8.37 -6.58
CA MET A 47 -7.89 9.40 -7.63
C MET A 47 -9.23 10.10 -7.47
N PHE A 48 -9.19 11.41 -7.24
CA PHE A 48 -10.39 12.24 -7.22
C PHE A 48 -10.50 12.98 -8.56
N LEU A 49 -11.65 12.84 -9.22
CA LEU A 49 -11.98 13.60 -10.42
C LEU A 49 -12.48 14.99 -9.99
N LEU A 50 -11.86 16.04 -10.53
CA LEU A 50 -12.13 17.44 -10.24
C LEU A 50 -12.81 18.14 -11.44
N GLY A 51 -13.72 17.45 -12.11
CA GLY A 51 -14.42 17.98 -13.29
C GLY A 51 -15.82 18.49 -12.97
N ASN A 52 -16.08 19.78 -13.18
CA ASN A 52 -17.44 20.27 -13.42
C ASN A 52 -17.86 19.76 -14.81
N GLN A 53 -18.80 18.82 -14.85
CA GLN A 53 -19.41 18.36 -16.11
C GLN A 53 -20.31 19.45 -16.71
N GLU A 54 -19.74 20.55 -17.19
CA GLU A 54 -20.41 21.38 -18.18
C GLU A 54 -19.97 20.91 -19.56
N LEU A 55 -20.90 20.22 -20.22
CA LEU A 55 -20.83 19.64 -21.56
C LEU A 55 -20.53 20.69 -22.63
N ASN A 56 -19.30 21.18 -22.73
CA ASN A 56 -18.89 22.04 -23.84
C ASN A 56 -17.44 21.76 -24.28
N THR A 57 -17.31 20.78 -25.18
CA THR A 57 -16.46 20.82 -26.40
C THR A 57 -15.06 21.42 -26.31
N GLN A 58 -14.31 21.24 -25.23
CA GLN A 58 -12.90 21.61 -25.16
C GLN A 58 -12.08 20.45 -24.57
N GLU A 59 -10.86 20.28 -25.08
CA GLU A 59 -9.92 19.20 -24.76
C GLU A 59 -9.94 18.84 -23.28
N VAL A 60 -10.32 17.60 -22.96
CA VAL A 60 -10.26 17.06 -21.61
C VAL A 60 -8.79 16.81 -21.30
N ASP A 61 -8.17 17.70 -20.52
CA ASP A 61 -6.82 17.49 -20.02
C ASP A 61 -6.88 16.58 -18.78
N GLU A 62 -6.72 15.26 -19.03
CA GLU A 62 -6.71 14.19 -18.03
C GLU A 62 -5.74 14.47 -16.86
N ILE A 63 -4.68 15.27 -17.05
CA ILE A 63 -3.72 15.56 -15.97
C ILE A 63 -4.28 16.58 -14.98
N THR A 64 -5.04 17.56 -15.47
CA THR A 64 -5.65 18.59 -14.61
C THR A 64 -6.91 18.12 -13.90
N ASP A 65 -7.59 17.11 -14.47
CA ASP A 65 -8.88 16.65 -13.97
C ASP A 65 -8.76 15.63 -12.83
N TYR A 66 -7.56 15.08 -12.58
CA TYR A 66 -7.34 14.09 -11.52
C TYR A 66 -6.30 14.54 -10.51
N ILE A 67 -6.70 14.62 -9.23
CA ILE A 67 -5.76 14.79 -8.12
C ILE A 67 -5.41 13.40 -7.58
N ASN A 68 -4.12 13.06 -7.62
CA ASN A 68 -3.59 11.90 -6.91
C ASN A 68 -3.49 12.26 -5.42
N ALA A 69 -4.40 11.73 -4.61
CA ALA A 69 -4.38 11.90 -3.17
C ALA A 69 -3.80 10.63 -2.53
N GLN A 70 -2.73 10.80 -1.77
CA GLN A 70 -2.19 9.74 -0.93
C GLN A 70 -2.84 9.80 0.45
N TYR A 71 -3.40 8.69 0.90
CA TYR A 71 -4.01 8.61 2.23
C TYR A 71 -2.92 8.31 3.27
N LEU A 72 -2.57 9.32 4.08
CA LEU A 72 -1.61 9.17 5.18
C LEU A 72 -2.35 8.86 6.48
N LEU A 73 -2.06 7.69 7.06
CA LEU A 73 -2.54 7.34 8.40
C LEU A 73 -1.68 8.01 9.48
N VAL A 74 -2.29 8.32 10.62
CA VAL A 74 -1.61 8.91 11.80
C VAL A 74 -0.40 8.07 12.24
N SER A 75 -0.49 6.75 12.08
CA SER A 75 0.59 5.81 12.44
C SER A 75 1.72 5.71 11.41
N GLU A 76 1.57 6.32 10.24
CA GLU A 76 2.60 6.43 9.20
C GLU A 76 3.25 7.81 9.21
N ALA A 77 2.51 8.86 9.58
CA ALA A 77 3.03 10.22 9.72
C ALA A 77 3.93 10.43 10.95
N ALA A 78 3.93 9.46 11.89
CA ALA A 78 4.70 9.52 13.14
C ALA A 78 6.10 8.88 13.04
N TRP A 79 6.53 8.46 11.86
CA TRP A 79 7.87 7.91 11.61
C TRP A 79 8.84 8.95 11.07
#